data_AF-X0VB64-F1
#
_entry.id   AF-X0VB64-F1
#
_cell.length_a   1.000
_cell.length_b   1.000
_cell.length_c   1.000
_cell.angle_alpha   90.00
_cell.angle_beta   90.00
_cell.angle_gamma   90.00
#
_symmetry.space_group_name_H-M   'P 1'
#
loop_
_entity.id
_entity.type
_entity.pdbx_description
1 polymer ?
#
loop_
_entity_poly.entity_id
_entity_poly.type
_entity_poly.pdbx_seq_one_letter_code
_entity_poly.pdbx_strand_id
1 'polypeptide(L)'
;ANGGILAASRSPMAMGRDKLLPPYLATVNQRFKTPHVSILLTGAFMTAAIVFLDIEALVKTASTLMIILFMLVNASVIIMRESRIQSYRPKFKSPLYPYIHIAAIIAYAALIIDMGFVPLLITAVFFALSVAWFGLYVSRRVSRASAAMHIVERVTDRQLKTVTLENELRDILLERDEIIEDRFDQLIRKCEILDIQGKITAEEIFRQISTILAERLNADEYVLFEKFLHREAEGGTVIQPGLAIPHIVVEGQNKFDILLVRAVDGIDFPH
;
A
#
# COMPACT_ATOMS: atom_id res chain seq x y z
N ALA A 1 29.96 -7.80 14.75
CA ALA A 1 29.44 -9.04 14.14
C ALA A 1 28.05 -9.43 14.66
N ASN A 2 27.85 -9.58 15.98
CA ASN A 2 26.59 -10.12 16.56
C ASN A 2 25.31 -9.33 16.21
N GLY A 3 25.38 -7.99 16.14
CA GLY A 3 24.23 -7.17 15.72
C GLY A 3 23.79 -7.39 14.27
N GLY A 4 24.73 -7.72 13.38
CA GLY A 4 24.43 -7.97 11.96
C GLY A 4 23.64 -9.25 11.74
N ILE A 5 23.95 -10.31 12.50
CA ILE A 5 23.24 -11.60 12.44
C ILE A 5 21.81 -11.44 12.96
N LEU A 6 21.64 -10.71 14.07
CA LEU A 6 20.32 -10.43 14.64
C LEU A 6 19.45 -9.61 13.68
N ALA A 7 20.02 -8.58 13.03
CA ALA A 7 19.30 -7.80 12.02
C ALA A 7 18.93 -8.65 10.79
N ALA A 8 19.88 -9.44 10.26
CA ALA A 8 19.67 -10.28 9.08
C ALA A 8 18.57 -11.33 9.30
N SER A 9 18.47 -11.90 10.49
CA SER A 9 17.43 -12.90 10.83
C SER A 9 16.00 -12.34 10.87
N ARG A 10 15.82 -11.02 10.96
CA ARG A 10 14.49 -10.39 10.98
C ARG A 10 13.87 -10.31 9.59
N SER A 11 14.68 -10.23 8.53
CA SER A 11 14.18 -10.15 7.17
C SER A 11 13.43 -11.44 6.76
N PRO A 12 13.98 -12.66 6.93
CA PRO A 12 13.24 -13.90 6.66
C PRO A 12 12.02 -14.09 7.55
N MET A 13 12.09 -13.65 8.82
CA MET A 13 10.94 -13.68 9.73
C MET A 13 9.79 -12.81 9.22
N ALA A 14 10.06 -11.57 8.83
CA ALA A 14 9.06 -10.66 8.27
C ALA A 14 8.51 -11.19 6.93
N MET A 15 9.37 -11.73 6.06
CA MET A 15 8.93 -12.37 4.81
C MET A 15 8.05 -13.61 5.05
N GLY A 16 8.30 -14.38 6.11
CA GLY A 16 7.43 -15.49 6.53
C GLY A 16 6.06 -15.02 7.01
N ARG A 17 5.99 -13.88 7.73
CA ARG A 17 4.74 -13.23 8.16
C ARG A 17 3.91 -12.76 6.95
N ASP A 18 4.60 -12.25 5.94
CA ASP A 18 4.03 -11.77 4.68
C ASP A 18 3.67 -12.90 3.69
N LYS A 19 3.79 -14.17 4.09
CA LYS A 19 3.53 -15.37 3.26
C LYS A 19 4.45 -15.48 2.02
N LEU A 20 5.55 -14.73 1.97
CA LEU A 20 6.58 -14.83 0.92
C LEU A 20 7.51 -16.02 1.14
N LEU A 21 7.67 -16.43 2.41
CA LEU A 21 8.44 -17.59 2.83
C LEU A 21 7.57 -18.55 3.66
N PRO A 22 8.01 -19.81 3.89
CA PRO A 22 7.25 -20.75 4.70
C PRO A 22 6.95 -20.21 6.11
N PRO A 23 5.74 -20.43 6.65
CA PRO A 23 5.28 -19.80 7.88
C PRO A 23 6.14 -20.14 9.11
N TYR A 24 6.86 -21.27 9.09
CA TYR A 24 7.77 -21.68 10.16
C TYR A 24 8.91 -20.67 10.41
N LEU A 25 9.28 -19.86 9.42
CA LEU A 25 10.30 -18.81 9.57
C LEU A 25 9.81 -17.60 10.37
N ALA A 26 8.49 -17.39 10.41
CA ALA A 26 7.86 -16.36 11.23
C ALA A 26 7.72 -16.78 12.71
N THR A 27 8.00 -18.04 13.05
CA THR A 27 7.84 -18.56 14.41
C THR A 27 8.86 -17.93 15.37
N VAL A 28 8.34 -17.30 16.43
CA VAL A 28 9.12 -16.68 17.48
C VAL A 28 9.11 -17.55 18.74
N ASN A 29 10.25 -17.68 19.41
CA ASN A 29 10.33 -18.39 20.69
C ASN A 29 9.58 -17.61 21.79
N GLN A 30 8.68 -18.26 22.53
CA GLN A 30 7.86 -17.63 23.57
C GLN A 30 8.67 -17.05 24.73
N ARG A 31 9.84 -17.64 25.05
CA ARG A 31 10.67 -17.22 26.19
C ARG A 31 11.60 -16.05 25.86
N PHE A 32 12.23 -16.10 24.68
CA PHE A 32 13.27 -15.13 24.27
C PHE A 32 12.77 -14.10 23.26
N LYS A 33 11.54 -14.24 22.76
CA LYS A 33 10.96 -13.40 21.70
C LYS A 33 11.86 -13.28 20.46
N THR A 34 12.65 -14.32 20.17
CA THR A 34 13.56 -14.37 19.02
C THR A 34 13.12 -15.37 17.95
N PRO A 35 13.29 -15.06 16.65
CA PRO A 35 12.96 -15.97 15.56
C PRO A 35 14.07 -17.01 15.37
N HIS A 36 14.15 -17.96 16.30
CA HIS A 36 15.19 -19.00 16.34
C HIS A 36 15.36 -19.76 15.02
N VAL A 37 14.28 -20.10 14.31
CA VAL A 37 14.34 -20.78 13.00
C VAL A 37 15.03 -19.90 11.94
N SER A 38 14.68 -18.61 11.89
CA SER A 38 15.32 -17.65 10.96
C SER A 38 16.78 -17.39 11.32
N ILE A 39 17.13 -17.38 12.62
CA ILE A 39 18.52 -17.26 13.08
C ILE A 39 19.34 -18.48 12.65
N LEU A 40 18.82 -19.70 12.85
CA LEU A 40 19.52 -20.92 12.44
C LEU A 40 19.69 -20.99 10.92
N LEU A 41 18.66 -20.63 10.15
CA LEU A 41 18.73 -20.60 8.70
C LEU A 41 19.80 -19.61 8.20
N THR A 42 19.78 -18.38 8.73
CA THR A 42 20.75 -17.34 8.33
C THR A 42 22.17 -17.69 8.77
N GLY A 43 22.35 -18.24 9.97
CA GLY A 43 23.64 -18.73 10.45
C GLY A 43 24.18 -19.87 9.60
N ALA A 44 23.35 -20.87 9.26
CA ALA A 44 23.74 -21.98 8.41
C ALA A 44 24.13 -21.50 7.00
N PHE A 45 23.37 -20.57 6.43
CA PHE A 45 23.68 -19.96 5.14
C PHE A 45 25.00 -19.20 5.16
N MET A 46 25.26 -18.38 6.19
CA MET A 46 26.54 -17.66 6.34
C MET A 46 27.71 -18.63 6.48
N THR A 47 27.57 -19.68 7.29
CA THR A 47 28.62 -20.72 7.44
C THR A 47 28.91 -21.39 6.10
N ALA A 48 27.87 -21.77 5.34
CA ALA A 48 28.06 -22.34 4.01
C ALA A 48 28.79 -21.35 3.08
N ALA A 49 28.37 -20.09 3.06
CA ALA A 49 29.02 -19.07 2.22
C ALA A 49 30.52 -18.90 2.56
N ILE A 50 30.89 -18.90 3.85
CA ILE A 50 32.29 -18.78 4.28
C ILE A 50 33.11 -20.02 3.92
N VAL A 51 32.52 -21.22 3.96
CA VAL A 51 33.21 -22.48 3.66
C VAL A 51 33.41 -22.68 2.16
N PHE A 52 32.45 -22.26 1.33
CA PHE A 52 32.45 -22.55 -0.11
C PHE A 52 32.93 -21.39 -0.99
N LEU A 53 32.99 -20.15 -0.50
CA LEU A 53 33.44 -19.00 -1.27
C LEU A 53 34.69 -18.37 -0.66
N ASP A 54 35.65 -18.04 -1.52
CA ASP A 54 36.79 -17.21 -1.14
C ASP A 54 36.34 -15.81 -0.73
N ILE A 55 37.09 -15.19 0.18
CA ILE A 55 36.74 -13.88 0.74
C ILE A 55 36.54 -12.80 -0.33
N GLU A 56 37.33 -12.82 -1.41
CA GLU A 56 37.19 -11.87 -2.51
C GLU A 56 35.88 -12.07 -3.26
N ALA A 57 35.56 -13.32 -3.63
CA ALA A 57 34.33 -13.67 -4.33
C ALA A 57 33.10 -13.39 -3.47
N LEU A 58 33.18 -13.69 -2.16
CA LEU A 58 32.14 -13.40 -1.18
C LEU A 58 31.83 -11.90 -1.11
N VAL A 59 32.86 -11.07 -0.95
CA VAL A 59 32.71 -9.61 -0.85
C VAL A 59 32.18 -9.00 -2.14
N LYS A 60 32.71 -9.42 -3.29
CA LYS A 60 32.22 -8.94 -4.60
C LYS A 60 30.78 -9.36 -4.86
N THR A 61 30.39 -10.60 -4.52
CA THR A 61 29.01 -11.08 -4.68
C THR A 61 28.05 -10.30 -3.76
N ALA A 62 28.40 -10.13 -2.49
CA ALA A 62 27.60 -9.36 -1.54
C ALA A 62 27.44 -7.89 -1.99
N SER A 63 28.53 -7.28 -2.50
CA SER A 63 28.51 -5.91 -3.03
C SER A 63 27.63 -5.81 -4.26
N THR A 64 27.71 -6.78 -5.18
CA THR A 64 26.87 -6.82 -6.38
C THR A 64 25.39 -6.87 -6.02
N LEU A 65 24.99 -7.73 -5.07
CA LEU A 65 23.61 -7.80 -4.58
C LEU A 65 23.14 -6.48 -3.96
N MET A 66 23.99 -5.81 -3.19
CA MET A 66 23.69 -4.48 -2.62
C MET A 66 23.53 -3.41 -3.70
N ILE A 67 24.38 -3.40 -4.72
CA ILE A 67 24.29 -2.43 -5.83
C ILE A 67 22.98 -2.64 -6.60
N ILE A 68 22.62 -3.89 -6.92
CA ILE A 68 21.34 -4.21 -7.55
C ILE A 68 20.16 -3.75 -6.67
N LEU A 69 20.21 -3.98 -5.36
CA LEU A 69 19.19 -3.51 -4.44
C LEU A 69 19.06 -1.98 -4.49
N PHE A 70 20.17 -1.23 -4.46
CA PHE A 70 20.13 0.22 -4.55
C PHE A 70 19.60 0.72 -5.90
N MET A 71 19.91 0.03 -7.00
CA MET A 71 19.30 0.31 -8.31
C MET A 71 17.79 0.12 -8.27
N LEU A 72 17.31 -1.01 -7.74
CA LEU A 72 15.88 -1.31 -7.62
C LEU A 72 15.16 -0.30 -6.70
N VAL A 73 15.79 0.13 -5.61
CA VAL A 73 15.24 1.18 -4.73
C VAL A 73 15.11 2.51 -5.49
N ASN A 74 16.14 2.95 -6.21
CA ASN A 74 16.08 4.18 -7.01
C ASN A 74 15.00 4.09 -8.10
N ALA A 75 14.93 2.95 -8.79
CA ALA A 75 13.89 2.69 -9.77
C ALA A 75 12.49 2.70 -9.12
N SER A 76 12.34 2.09 -7.94
CA SER A 76 11.07 2.05 -7.22
C SER A 76 10.59 3.45 -6.83
N VAL A 77 11.49 4.34 -6.39
CA VAL A 77 11.14 5.74 -6.10
C VAL A 77 10.66 6.47 -7.36
N ILE A 78 11.33 6.25 -8.51
CA ILE A 78 10.90 6.83 -9.78
C ILE A 78 9.51 6.31 -10.15
N ILE A 79 9.34 4.99 -10.14
CA ILE A 79 8.09 4.30 -10.48
C ILE A 79 6.94 4.80 -9.61
N MET A 80 7.11 4.85 -8.29
CA MET A 80 6.05 5.24 -7.37
C MET A 80 5.60 6.69 -7.56
N ARG A 81 6.55 7.60 -7.84
CA ARG A 81 6.26 9.02 -8.09
C ARG A 81 5.55 9.22 -9.43
N GLU A 82 5.99 8.54 -10.48
CA GLU A 82 5.39 8.64 -11.81
C GLU A 82 4.03 7.93 -11.91
N SER A 83 3.82 6.87 -11.12
CA SER A 83 2.54 6.15 -11.07
C SER A 83 1.38 6.99 -10.50
N ARG A 84 1.65 8.13 -9.85
CA ARG A 84 0.63 9.03 -9.24
C ARG A 84 -0.41 8.28 -8.38
N ILE A 85 0.05 7.33 -7.58
CA ILE A 85 -0.80 6.56 -6.67
C ILE A 85 -1.40 7.53 -5.65
N GLN A 86 -2.73 7.56 -5.50
CA GLN A 86 -3.41 8.56 -4.65
C GLN A 86 -2.99 8.49 -3.17
N SER A 87 -2.72 7.28 -2.69
CA SER A 87 -2.23 7.02 -1.32
C SER A 87 -0.75 7.41 -1.12
N TYR A 88 0.04 7.55 -2.20
CA TYR A 88 1.47 7.89 -2.07
C TYR A 88 1.70 9.39 -1.89
N ARG A 89 1.85 9.82 -0.64
CA ARG A 89 2.14 11.22 -0.25
C ARG A 89 3.53 11.37 0.38
N PRO A 90 4.62 11.47 -0.40
CA PRO A 90 5.96 11.60 0.15
C PRO A 90 6.16 12.95 0.86
N LYS A 91 6.51 12.93 2.15
CA LYS A 91 6.85 14.13 2.92
C LYS A 91 8.16 14.78 2.46
N PHE A 92 9.11 13.96 1.98
CA PHE A 92 10.41 14.41 1.49
C PHE A 92 10.44 14.56 -0.04
N LYS A 93 10.88 15.72 -0.52
CA LYS A 93 11.16 15.97 -1.94
C LYS A 93 12.65 15.85 -2.18
N SER A 94 13.06 14.87 -2.99
CA SER A 94 14.46 14.76 -3.38
C SER A 94 14.88 15.95 -4.25
N PRO A 95 16.03 16.57 -3.96
CA PRO A 95 16.59 17.61 -4.83
C PRO A 95 16.90 17.04 -6.21
N LEU A 96 16.68 17.82 -7.27
CA LEU A 96 16.99 17.44 -8.66
C LEU A 96 16.34 16.11 -9.11
N TYR A 97 15.19 15.76 -8.55
CA TYR A 97 14.40 14.62 -9.01
C TYR A 97 13.86 14.87 -10.44
N PRO A 98 13.91 13.88 -11.36
CA PRO A 98 14.39 12.50 -11.22
C PRO A 98 15.87 12.28 -11.58
N TYR A 99 16.59 13.32 -12.01
CA TYR A 99 17.95 13.21 -12.58
C TYR A 99 18.96 12.54 -11.65
N ILE A 100 18.96 12.85 -10.35
CA ILE A 100 19.89 12.21 -9.39
C ILE A 100 19.66 10.69 -9.32
N HIS A 101 18.40 10.24 -9.39
CA HIS A 101 18.08 8.82 -9.28
C HIS A 101 18.51 8.08 -10.54
N ILE A 102 18.31 8.70 -11.71
CA ILE A 102 18.77 8.15 -12.99
C ILE A 102 20.31 8.08 -13.03
N ALA A 103 20.99 9.14 -12.61
CA ALA A 103 22.45 9.17 -12.53
C ALA A 103 22.97 8.08 -11.58
N ALA A 104 22.32 7.87 -10.43
CA ALA A 104 22.67 6.80 -9.50
C ALA A 104 22.50 5.41 -10.13
N ILE A 105 21.38 5.16 -10.85
CA ILE A 105 21.16 3.90 -11.56
C ILE A 105 22.26 3.65 -12.60
N ILE A 106 22.64 4.67 -13.37
CA ILE A 106 23.71 4.56 -14.37
C ILE A 106 25.07 4.27 -13.69
N ALA A 107 25.38 4.98 -12.60
CA ALA A 107 26.62 4.77 -11.85
C ALA A 107 26.69 3.36 -11.25
N TYR A 108 25.59 2.87 -10.67
CA TYR A 108 25.49 1.51 -10.17
C TYR A 108 25.62 0.46 -11.26
N ALA A 109 25.01 0.69 -12.43
CA ALA A 109 25.15 -0.21 -13.58
C ALA A 109 26.62 -0.29 -14.04
N ALA A 110 27.35 0.83 -14.04
CA ALA A 110 28.78 0.84 -14.34
C ALA A 110 29.59 0.02 -13.31
N LEU A 111 29.33 0.21 -12.01
CA LEU A 111 30.02 -0.52 -10.95
C LEU A 111 29.77 -2.04 -11.00
N ILE A 112 28.60 -2.48 -11.46
CA ILE A 112 28.27 -3.91 -11.63
C ILE A 112 29.19 -4.56 -12.68
N ILE A 113 29.54 -3.83 -13.75
CA ILE A 113 30.40 -4.35 -14.82
C ILE A 113 31.80 -4.68 -14.27
N ASP A 114 32.29 -3.88 -13.31
CA ASP A 114 33.62 -4.05 -12.70
C ASP A 114 33.69 -5.19 -11.66
N MET A 115 32.56 -5.78 -11.24
CA MET A 115 32.53 -6.84 -10.22
C MET A 115 33.11 -8.18 -10.73
N GLY A 116 33.21 -8.35 -12.05
CA GLY A 116 33.76 -9.55 -12.68
C GLY A 116 32.74 -10.68 -12.87
N PHE A 117 33.10 -11.66 -13.70
CA PHE A 117 32.16 -12.68 -14.19
C PHE A 117 31.64 -13.61 -13.09
N VAL A 118 32.52 -14.06 -12.18
CA VAL A 118 32.14 -15.04 -11.14
C VAL A 118 31.08 -14.47 -10.18
N PRO A 119 31.27 -13.28 -9.56
CA PRO A 119 30.23 -12.66 -8.73
C PRO A 119 28.91 -12.40 -9.48
N LEU A 120 28.99 -11.99 -10.75
CA LEU A 120 27.80 -11.76 -11.58
C LEU A 120 27.04 -13.06 -11.84
N LEU A 121 27.74 -14.16 -12.13
CA LEU A 121 27.12 -15.46 -12.33
C LEU A 121 26.42 -15.95 -11.05
N ILE A 122 27.10 -15.88 -9.90
CA ILE A 122 26.51 -16.27 -8.62
C ILE A 122 25.26 -15.43 -8.34
N THR A 123 25.35 -14.11 -8.51
CA THR A 123 24.23 -13.18 -8.35
C THR A 123 23.06 -13.53 -9.28
N ALA A 124 23.35 -13.84 -10.55
CA ALA A 124 22.34 -14.23 -11.54
C ALA A 124 21.64 -15.54 -11.14
N VAL A 125 22.37 -16.52 -10.59
CA VAL A 125 21.80 -17.77 -10.06
C VAL A 125 20.87 -17.47 -8.88
N PHE A 126 21.28 -16.63 -7.93
CA PHE A 126 20.40 -16.21 -6.81
C PHE A 126 19.15 -15.48 -7.29
N PHE A 127 19.29 -14.61 -8.30
CA PHE A 127 18.15 -13.92 -8.90
C PHE A 127 17.20 -14.92 -9.58
N ALA A 128 17.71 -15.85 -10.38
CA ALA A 128 16.93 -16.88 -11.03
C ALA A 128 16.20 -17.78 -10.02
N LEU A 129 16.88 -18.20 -8.94
CA LEU A 129 16.27 -18.97 -7.85
C LEU A 129 15.17 -18.17 -7.14
N SER A 130 15.38 -16.87 -6.93
CA SER A 130 14.38 -15.98 -6.33
C SER A 130 13.14 -15.85 -7.22
N VAL A 131 13.32 -15.68 -8.54
CA VAL A 131 12.22 -15.63 -9.51
C VAL A 131 11.49 -16.97 -9.59
N ALA A 132 12.22 -18.09 -9.61
CA ALA A 132 11.62 -19.42 -9.61
C ALA A 132 10.82 -19.67 -8.33
N TRP A 133 11.37 -19.31 -7.17
CA TRP A 133 10.66 -19.39 -5.88
C TRP A 133 9.39 -18.54 -5.90
N PHE A 134 9.49 -17.31 -6.40
CA PHE A 134 8.35 -16.42 -6.55
C PHE A 134 7.26 -17.05 -7.44
N GLY A 135 7.64 -17.58 -8.62
CA GLY A 135 6.72 -18.19 -9.55
C GLY A 135 6.08 -19.50 -9.06
N LEU A 136 6.80 -20.32 -8.31
CA LEU A 136 6.33 -21.64 -7.87
C LEU A 136 5.57 -21.60 -6.53
N TYR A 137 6.02 -20.79 -5.59
CA TYR A 137 5.50 -20.75 -4.22
C TYR A 137 4.66 -19.50 -3.94
N VAL A 138 5.22 -18.32 -4.23
CA VAL A 138 4.62 -17.03 -3.81
C VAL A 138 3.41 -16.67 -4.65
N SER A 139 3.50 -16.78 -5.98
CA SER A 139 2.44 -16.43 -6.93
C SER A 139 1.11 -17.16 -6.65
N ARG A 140 1.19 -18.38 -6.10
CA ARG A 140 0.03 -19.21 -5.73
C ARG A 140 -0.59 -18.85 -4.39
N ARG A 141 0.14 -18.16 -3.52
CA ARG A 141 -0.28 -17.85 -2.14
C ARG A 141 -0.50 -16.36 -1.90
N VAL A 142 0.04 -15.51 -2.76
CA VAL A 142 -0.02 -14.06 -2.61
C VAL A 142 -0.33 -13.41 -3.96
N SER A 143 -1.55 -12.87 -4.07
CA SER A 143 -1.97 -12.00 -5.17
C SER A 143 -1.46 -10.58 -4.89
N ARG A 144 -0.16 -10.31 -5.10
CA ARG A 144 0.39 -8.94 -5.00
C ARG A 144 0.40 -8.28 -6.37
N ALA A 145 -0.23 -7.10 -6.49
CA ALA A 145 -0.14 -6.30 -7.70
C ALA A 145 1.17 -5.49 -7.67
N SER A 146 1.99 -5.60 -8.71
CA SER A 146 3.26 -4.88 -8.80
C SER A 146 3.03 -3.42 -9.23
N ALA A 147 3.68 -2.45 -8.59
CA ALA A 147 3.68 -1.04 -9.00
C ALA A 147 4.13 -0.82 -10.46
N ALA A 148 4.94 -1.73 -10.99
CA ALA A 148 5.31 -1.76 -12.40
C ALA A 148 4.11 -1.98 -13.33
N MET A 149 3.08 -2.73 -12.89
CA MET A 149 1.88 -2.98 -13.68
C MET A 149 1.13 -1.68 -14.00
N HIS A 150 1.05 -0.72 -13.07
CA HIS A 150 0.40 0.57 -13.33
C HIS A 150 1.11 1.42 -14.39
N ILE A 151 2.44 1.30 -14.52
CA ILE A 151 3.18 1.96 -15.60
C ILE A 151 2.92 1.26 -16.93
N VAL A 152 2.94 -0.08 -16.93
CA VAL A 152 2.61 -0.88 -18.12
C VAL A 152 1.17 -0.65 -18.57
N GLU A 153 0.24 -0.45 -17.63
CA GLU A 153 -1.19 -0.13 -17.85
C GLU A 153 -1.40 1.30 -18.36
N ARG A 154 -0.49 2.24 -18.05
CA ARG A 154 -0.52 3.60 -18.62
C ARG A 154 0.09 3.65 -20.04
N VAL A 155 1.07 2.80 -20.32
CA VAL A 155 1.67 2.67 -21.67
C VAL A 155 0.82 1.77 -22.57
N THR A 156 0.06 0.84 -22.00
CA THR A 156 -0.84 -0.09 -22.69
C THR A 156 -2.27 0.25 -22.30
N ASP A 157 -3.01 0.91 -23.19
CA ASP A 157 -4.37 1.47 -23.05
C ASP A 157 -5.47 0.46 -22.64
N ARG A 158 -5.29 -0.23 -21.51
CA ARG A 158 -6.21 -1.23 -20.95
C ARG A 158 -6.51 -0.86 -19.52
N GLN A 159 -7.67 -0.26 -19.33
CA GLN A 159 -8.29 0.01 -18.02
C GLN A 159 -8.45 -1.31 -17.24
N LEU A 160 -7.55 -1.59 -16.31
CA LEU A 160 -7.64 -2.67 -15.35
C LEU A 160 -7.19 -2.12 -13.99
N LYS A 161 -8.06 -1.29 -13.38
CA LYS A 161 -7.89 -0.76 -12.01
C LYS A 161 -7.46 -1.87 -11.04
N THR A 162 -6.16 -2.02 -10.77
CA THR A 162 -5.70 -2.95 -9.74
C THR A 162 -5.79 -2.28 -8.37
N VAL A 163 -6.93 -2.48 -7.71
CA VAL A 163 -7.28 -2.05 -6.34
C VAL A 163 -6.27 -2.57 -5.28
N THR A 164 -5.49 -3.60 -5.61
CA THR A 164 -4.62 -4.31 -4.67
C THR A 164 -3.39 -3.53 -4.22
N LEU A 165 -2.68 -2.82 -5.13
CA LEU A 165 -1.47 -2.09 -4.75
C LEU A 165 -1.78 -0.88 -3.88
N GLU A 166 -2.87 -0.17 -4.18
CA GLU A 166 -3.29 0.99 -3.39
C GLU A 166 -3.60 0.60 -1.95
N ASN A 167 -4.30 -0.53 -1.76
CA ASN A 167 -4.56 -1.09 -0.43
C ASN A 167 -3.26 -1.52 0.28
N GLU A 168 -2.35 -2.21 -0.39
CA GLU A 168 -1.06 -2.61 0.21
C GLU A 168 -0.20 -1.40 0.60
N LEU A 169 -0.15 -0.37 -0.25
CA LEU A 169 0.60 0.85 0.04
C LEU A 169 -0.02 1.61 1.21
N ARG A 170 -1.36 1.69 1.25
CA ARG A 170 -2.09 2.26 2.38
C ARG A 170 -1.77 1.51 3.66
N ASP A 171 -1.80 0.17 3.64
CA ASP A 171 -1.51 -0.65 4.82
C ASP A 171 -0.06 -0.46 5.31
N ILE A 172 0.92 -0.37 4.39
CA ILE A 172 2.32 -0.05 4.72
C ILE A 172 2.44 1.35 5.34
N LEU A 173 1.72 2.34 4.81
CA LEU A 173 1.73 3.71 5.33
C LEU A 173 1.10 3.80 6.72
N LEU A 174 -0.01 3.09 6.94
CA LEU A 174 -0.68 2.98 8.24
C LEU A 174 0.22 2.30 9.29
N GLU A 175 0.91 1.21 8.92
CA GLU A 175 1.85 0.51 9.82
C GLU A 175 3.08 1.39 10.12
N ARG A 176 3.62 2.13 9.13
CA ARG A 176 4.78 3.03 9.33
C ARG A 176 4.46 4.21 10.24
N ASP A 177 3.30 4.83 10.07
CA ASP A 177 2.93 6.06 10.76
C ASP A 177 2.22 5.79 12.11
N GLU A 178 2.13 4.53 12.55
CA GLU A 178 1.39 4.11 13.76
C GLU A 178 -0.01 4.75 13.83
N ILE A 179 -0.66 4.93 12.68
CA ILE A 179 -1.95 5.62 12.62
C ILE A 179 -2.99 4.69 13.24
N ILE A 180 -3.43 5.05 14.44
CA ILE A 180 -4.57 4.44 15.12
C ILE A 180 -5.79 4.80 14.28
N GLU A 181 -6.49 3.79 13.73
CA GLU A 181 -7.77 3.99 13.01
C GLU A 181 -8.66 4.94 13.83
N ASP A 182 -8.97 6.09 13.25
CA ASP A 182 -9.73 7.11 13.96
C ASP A 182 -11.24 6.80 13.91
N ARG A 183 -12.03 7.63 14.59
CA ARG A 183 -13.49 7.50 14.61
C ARG A 183 -14.09 7.59 13.20
N PHE A 184 -13.49 8.36 12.30
CA PHE A 184 -13.97 8.56 10.94
C PHE A 184 -13.75 7.30 10.10
N ASP A 185 -12.56 6.70 10.17
CA ASP A 185 -12.22 5.46 9.45
C ASP A 185 -13.15 4.30 9.83
N GLN A 186 -13.43 4.15 11.13
CA GLN A 186 -14.33 3.11 11.64
C GLN A 186 -15.77 3.30 11.15
N LEU A 187 -16.21 4.55 11.00
CA LEU A 187 -17.55 4.88 10.50
C LEU A 187 -17.66 4.57 9.00
N ILE A 188 -16.68 4.98 8.18
CA ILE A 188 -16.70 4.63 6.75
C ILE A 188 -16.71 3.10 6.55
N ARG A 189 -15.96 2.35 7.35
CA ARG A 189 -15.89 0.89 7.20
C ARG A 189 -17.21 0.20 7.56
N LYS A 190 -17.98 0.76 8.48
CA LYS A 190 -19.27 0.22 8.95
C LYS A 190 -20.48 0.88 8.31
N CYS A 191 -20.28 1.94 7.51
CA CYS A 191 -21.40 2.69 6.96
C CYS A 191 -22.22 1.79 6.03
N GLU A 192 -23.53 1.87 6.17
CA GLU A 192 -24.44 1.24 5.21
C GLU A 192 -24.38 2.02 3.91
N ILE A 193 -24.41 1.28 2.80
CA ILE A 193 -24.45 1.86 1.45
C ILE A 193 -25.89 1.77 0.98
N LEU A 194 -26.52 2.92 0.78
CA LEU A 194 -27.85 3.02 0.18
C LEU A 194 -27.70 3.01 -1.36
N ASP A 195 -28.22 1.98 -2.02
CA ASP A 195 -28.19 1.86 -3.48
C ASP A 195 -29.56 2.28 -4.04
N ILE A 196 -29.57 3.31 -4.87
CA ILE A 196 -30.77 3.90 -5.46
C ILE A 196 -30.82 3.54 -6.95
N GLN A 197 -31.96 2.97 -7.35
CA GLN A 197 -32.28 2.67 -8.74
C GLN A 197 -33.25 3.71 -9.29
N GLY A 198 -32.99 4.21 -10.50
CA GLY A 198 -33.79 5.24 -11.14
C GLY A 198 -33.33 6.66 -10.81
N LYS A 199 -33.84 7.62 -11.60
CA LYS A 199 -33.65 9.05 -11.35
C LYS A 199 -34.50 9.49 -10.17
N ILE A 200 -33.88 10.22 -9.26
CA ILE A 200 -34.53 10.74 -8.05
C ILE A 200 -34.08 12.17 -7.81
N THR A 201 -34.93 12.95 -7.16
CA THR A 201 -34.62 14.34 -6.79
C THR A 201 -33.79 14.40 -5.51
N ALA A 202 -33.01 15.47 -5.34
CA ALA A 202 -32.28 15.73 -4.10
C ALA A 202 -33.20 15.76 -2.87
N GLU A 203 -34.40 16.33 -3.00
CA GLU A 203 -35.39 16.40 -1.91
C GLU A 203 -35.86 15.01 -1.46
N GLU A 204 -36.19 14.12 -2.39
CA GLU A 204 -36.61 12.76 -2.05
C GLU A 204 -35.49 11.96 -1.40
N ILE A 205 -34.25 12.13 -1.87
CA ILE A 205 -33.08 11.53 -1.23
C ILE A 205 -32.87 12.07 0.17
N PHE A 206 -32.90 13.39 0.36
CA PHE A 206 -32.70 13.98 1.68
C PHE A 206 -33.74 13.50 2.68
N ARG A 207 -34.97 13.25 2.25
CA ARG A 207 -36.00 12.63 3.10
C ARG A 207 -35.58 11.23 3.54
N GLN A 208 -35.21 10.35 2.61
CA GLN A 208 -34.77 8.98 2.94
C GLN A 208 -33.51 8.96 3.83
N ILE A 209 -32.53 9.81 3.52
CA ILE A 209 -31.31 9.97 4.33
C ILE A 209 -31.67 10.43 5.74
N SER A 210 -32.61 11.38 5.87
CA SER A 210 -33.02 11.92 7.17
C SER A 210 -33.70 10.86 8.03
N THR A 211 -34.53 9.98 7.44
CA THR A 211 -35.13 8.85 8.17
C THR A 211 -34.06 7.92 8.74
N ILE A 212 -33.06 7.55 7.93
CA ILE A 212 -31.97 6.65 8.35
C ILE A 212 -31.10 7.32 9.43
N LEU A 213 -30.73 8.59 9.23
CA LEU A 213 -29.87 9.31 10.17
C LEU A 213 -30.60 9.70 11.46
N ALA A 214 -31.92 9.90 11.44
CA ALA A 214 -32.72 10.20 12.63
C ALA A 214 -32.60 9.10 13.68
N GLU A 215 -32.72 7.84 13.26
CA GLU A 215 -32.56 6.68 14.15
C GLU A 215 -31.14 6.60 14.72
N ARG A 216 -30.12 6.79 13.87
CA ARG A 216 -28.71 6.63 14.28
C ARG A 216 -28.20 7.77 15.16
N LEU A 217 -28.63 8.99 14.87
CA LEU A 217 -28.21 10.20 15.60
C LEU A 217 -29.12 10.52 16.79
N ASN A 218 -30.21 9.76 16.97
CA ASN A 218 -31.29 10.05 17.92
C ASN A 218 -31.70 11.53 17.81
N ALA A 219 -32.12 11.91 16.61
CA ALA A 219 -32.48 13.26 16.22
C ALA A 219 -33.82 13.24 15.47
N ASP A 220 -34.49 14.37 15.44
CA ASP A 220 -35.77 14.49 14.75
C ASP A 220 -35.57 14.47 13.23
N GLU A 221 -36.29 13.58 12.54
CA GLU A 221 -36.22 13.40 11.09
C GLU A 221 -36.56 14.68 10.33
N TYR A 222 -37.60 15.40 10.76
CA TYR A 222 -38.03 16.62 10.09
C TYR A 222 -36.97 17.72 10.22
N VAL A 223 -36.35 17.85 11.40
CA VAL A 223 -35.24 18.80 11.62
C VAL A 223 -34.02 18.47 10.74
N LEU A 224 -33.67 17.18 10.59
CA LEU A 224 -32.57 16.79 9.71
C LEU A 224 -32.87 17.11 8.25
N PHE A 225 -34.09 16.79 7.80
CA PHE A 225 -34.53 17.05 6.43
C PHE A 225 -34.50 18.55 6.08
N GLU A 226 -35.07 19.39 6.94
CA GLU A 226 -35.02 20.85 6.81
C GLU A 226 -33.59 21.38 6.74
N LYS A 227 -32.69 20.86 7.58
CA LYS A 227 -31.27 21.26 7.55
C LYS A 227 -30.60 20.90 6.23
N PHE A 228 -30.91 19.74 5.63
CA PHE A 228 -30.37 19.36 4.33
C PHE A 228 -30.87 20.30 3.22
N LEU A 229 -32.17 20.57 3.18
CA LEU A 229 -32.75 21.51 2.21
C LEU A 229 -32.16 22.92 2.35
N HIS A 230 -32.08 23.43 3.57
CA HIS A 230 -31.52 24.76 3.84
C HIS A 230 -30.05 24.83 3.40
N ARG A 231 -29.26 23.78 3.68
CA ARG A 231 -27.86 23.72 3.28
C ARG A 231 -27.69 23.69 1.77
N GLU A 232 -28.55 22.95 1.08
CA GLU A 232 -28.54 22.87 -0.39
C GLU A 232 -28.87 24.24 -1.01
N ALA A 233 -29.88 24.94 -0.47
CA ALA A 233 -30.26 26.28 -0.92
C ALA A 233 -29.13 27.31 -0.75
N GLU A 234 -28.25 27.14 0.25
CA GLU A 234 -27.06 27.96 0.46
C GLU A 234 -25.87 27.60 -0.46
N GLY A 235 -26.01 26.60 -1.34
CA GLY A 235 -24.92 26.09 -2.18
C GLY A 235 -23.84 25.36 -1.38
N GLY A 236 -24.20 24.78 -0.24
CA GLY A 236 -23.27 24.14 0.69
C GLY A 236 -22.71 22.79 0.25
N THR A 237 -23.30 22.19 -0.78
CA THR A 237 -22.95 20.86 -1.27
C THR A 237 -21.78 20.95 -2.25
N VAL A 238 -20.71 20.20 -1.96
CA VAL A 238 -19.60 20.07 -2.90
C VAL A 238 -20.02 19.11 -3.99
N ILE A 239 -20.22 19.63 -5.22
CA ILE A 239 -20.58 18.85 -6.40
C ILE A 239 -19.36 18.74 -7.32
N GLN A 240 -18.98 17.52 -7.67
CA GLN A 240 -17.97 17.18 -8.67
C GLN A 240 -18.55 16.13 -9.63
N PRO A 241 -18.01 15.95 -10.85
CA PRO A 241 -18.47 14.91 -11.77
C PRO A 241 -18.48 13.52 -11.10
N GLY A 242 -19.69 13.00 -10.83
CA GLY A 242 -19.91 11.71 -10.18
C GLY A 242 -19.82 11.70 -8.65
N LEU A 243 -19.77 12.85 -7.97
CA LEU A 243 -19.69 12.94 -6.51
C LEU A 243 -20.42 14.18 -5.97
N ALA A 244 -21.29 13.98 -4.99
CA ALA A 244 -21.88 15.05 -4.19
C ALA A 244 -21.61 14.77 -2.70
N ILE A 245 -21.24 15.81 -1.94
CA ILE A 245 -20.98 15.70 -0.49
C ILE A 245 -21.87 16.69 0.28
N PRO A 246 -23.17 16.38 0.45
CA PRO A 246 -24.05 17.16 1.32
C PRO A 246 -23.67 16.91 2.79
N HIS A 247 -23.62 17.98 3.59
CA HIS A 247 -23.29 17.88 5.03
C HIS A 247 -24.11 18.87 5.85
N ILE A 248 -24.56 18.44 7.03
CA ILE A 248 -25.31 19.27 7.97
C ILE A 248 -24.65 19.22 9.35
N VAL A 249 -24.85 20.29 10.12
CA VAL A 249 -24.41 20.35 11.52
C VAL A 249 -25.60 20.03 12.42
N VAL A 250 -25.45 18.98 13.23
CA VAL A 250 -26.43 18.51 14.20
C VAL A 250 -25.94 18.84 15.60
N GLU A 251 -26.83 19.38 16.44
CA GLU A 251 -26.48 19.72 17.83
C GLU A 251 -26.37 18.47 18.71
N GLY A 252 -25.36 18.44 19.58
CA GLY A 252 -25.14 17.37 20.55
C GLY A 252 -23.67 17.01 20.74
N GLN A 253 -23.39 16.21 21.77
CA GLN A 253 -22.05 15.65 22.00
C GLN A 253 -21.95 14.28 21.34
N ASN A 254 -20.80 14.01 20.71
CA ASN A 254 -20.50 12.74 20.04
C ASN A 254 -21.49 12.33 18.94
N LYS A 255 -22.16 13.26 18.27
CA LYS A 255 -23.01 12.98 17.11
C LYS A 255 -22.23 13.21 15.81
N PHE A 256 -21.81 12.12 15.17
CA PHE A 256 -21.12 12.13 13.88
C PHE A 256 -21.38 10.81 13.17
N ASP A 257 -21.90 10.88 11.95
CA ASP A 257 -22.30 9.73 11.12
C ASP A 257 -22.11 10.07 9.64
N ILE A 258 -21.94 9.04 8.81
CA ILE A 258 -21.74 9.12 7.36
C ILE A 258 -22.60 8.06 6.71
N LEU A 259 -23.36 8.45 5.68
CA LEU A 259 -24.12 7.54 4.84
C LEU A 259 -23.58 7.63 3.41
N LEU A 260 -23.19 6.49 2.84
CA LEU A 260 -22.81 6.41 1.44
C LEU A 260 -24.05 6.13 0.60
N VAL A 261 -24.30 6.98 -0.39
CA VAL A 261 -25.40 6.81 -1.35
C VAL A 261 -24.80 6.56 -2.72
N ARG A 262 -25.19 5.44 -3.33
CA ARG A 262 -24.88 5.12 -4.72
C ARG A 262 -26.14 5.32 -5.54
N ALA A 263 -26.10 6.26 -6.48
CA ALA A 263 -27.19 6.49 -7.43
C ALA A 263 -26.66 6.27 -8.85
N VAL A 264 -27.06 5.15 -9.47
CA VAL A 264 -26.52 4.74 -10.79
C VAL A 264 -27.01 5.66 -11.91
N ASP A 265 -28.28 6.08 -11.83
CA ASP A 265 -28.93 6.91 -12.86
C ASP A 265 -28.81 8.42 -12.59
N GLY A 266 -28.09 8.78 -11.52
CA GLY A 266 -27.88 10.16 -11.09
C GLY A 266 -28.97 10.69 -10.17
N ILE A 267 -28.65 11.81 -9.51
CA ILE A 267 -29.54 12.55 -8.62
C ILE A 267 -29.74 13.92 -9.24
N ASP A 268 -31.00 14.34 -9.35
CA ASP A 268 -31.34 15.67 -9.86
C ASP A 268 -31.25 16.68 -8.72
N PHE A 269 -30.20 17.48 -8.73
CA PHE A 269 -30.05 18.63 -7.84
C PHE A 269 -30.63 19.85 -8.56
N PRO A 270 -31.44 20.68 -7.87
CA PRO A 270 -32.13 21.81 -8.51
C PRO A 270 -31.19 22.92 -9.03
N HIS A 271 -29.87 22.80 -8.89
CA HIS A 271 -28.84 23.75 -9.31
C HIS A 271 -27.67 23.10 -10.05
#